data_AF-A0A2S9S4F1-F1
#
_entry.id   AF-A0A2S9S4F1-F1
#
_cell.length_a   1.000
_cell.length_b   1.000
_cell.length_c   1.000
_cell.angle_alpha   90.00
_cell.angle_beta   90.00
_cell.angle_gamma   90.00
#
_symmetry.space_group_name_H-M   'P 1'
#
loop_
_entity.id
_entity.type
_entity.pdbx_description
1 polymer ?
#
loop_
_entity_poly.entity_id
_entity_poly.type
_entity_poly.pdbx_seq_one_letter_code
_entity_poly.pdbx_strand_id
1 'polypeptide(L)' 'MVADVAWWFGWNVSEIEQMTLDELSTWLEQANRQIKAGYSKSKATL' A
#
# COMPACT_ATOMS: atom_id res chain seq x y z
N MET A 1 -5.06 3.96 7.55
CA MET A 1 -3.68 3.43 7.41
C MET A 1 -3.65 2.06 6.76
N VAL A 2 -4.20 1.00 7.37
CA VAL A 2 -4.24 -0.36 6.79
C VAL A 2 -4.99 -0.43 5.45
N ALA A 3 -6.21 0.11 5.40
CA ALA A 3 -7.01 0.14 4.18
C ALA A 3 -6.36 0.96 3.04
N ASP A 4 -5.62 2.01 3.39
CA ASP A 4 -4.91 2.87 2.42
C ASP A 4 -3.71 2.14 1.79
N VAL A 5 -2.96 1.38 2.60
CA VAL A 5 -1.86 0.53 2.12
C VAL A 5 -2.41 -0.60 1.26
N ALA A 6 -3.47 -1.28 1.71
CA ALA A 6 -4.15 -2.31 0.92
C ALA A 6 -4.62 -1.75 -0.43
N TRP A 7 -5.24 -0.57 -0.43
CA TRP A 7 -5.63 0.11 -1.67
C TRP A 7 -4.42 0.45 -2.54
N TRP A 8 -3.33 0.97 -1.98
CA TRP A 8 -2.14 1.37 -2.73
C TRP A 8 -1.52 0.20 -3.49
N PHE A 9 -1.41 -0.97 -2.84
CA PHE A 9 -0.80 -2.17 -3.42
C PHE A 9 -1.78 -3.12 -4.09
N GLY A 10 -3.09 -2.83 -4.05
CA GLY A 10 -4.11 -3.66 -4.68
C GLY A 10 -4.41 -4.95 -3.91
N TRP A 11 -4.17 -4.97 -2.60
CA TRP A 11 -4.45 -6.10 -1.73
C TRP A 11 -5.84 -6.03 -1.12
N ASN A 12 -6.32 -7.18 -0.65
CA ASN A 12 -7.41 -7.25 0.30
C ASN A 12 -6.93 -6.79 1.68
N VAL A 13 -7.82 -6.18 2.46
CA VAL A 13 -7.55 -5.79 3.86
C VAL A 13 -7.14 -7.00 4.70
N SER A 14 -7.73 -8.18 4.46
CA SER A 14 -7.38 -9.41 5.18
C SER A 14 -5.93 -9.84 4.99
N GLU A 15 -5.28 -9.44 3.90
CA GLU A 15 -3.86 -9.73 3.66
C GLU A 15 -2.96 -8.85 4.55
N ILE A 16 -3.35 -7.60 4.79
CA ILE A 16 -2.64 -6.73 5.75
C ILE A 16 -2.85 -7.22 7.19
N GLU A 17 -4.04 -7.69 7.52
CA GLU A 17 -4.36 -8.16 8.88
C GLU A 17 -3.52 -9.38 9.31
N GLN A 18 -2.94 -10.10 8.35
CA GLN A 18 -2.03 -11.22 8.60
C GLN A 18 -0.56 -10.79 8.69
N MET A 19 -0.24 -9.53 8.38
CA MET A 19 1.12 -9.01 8.46
C MET A 19 1.50 -8.66 9.89
N THR A 20 2.77 -8.88 10.20
CA THR A 20 3.39 -8.26 11.38
C THR A 20 3.51 -6.74 11.21
N LEU A 21 3.69 -6.03 12.32
CA LEU A 21 3.87 -4.57 12.29
C LEU A 21 5.14 -4.16 11.50
N ASP A 22 6.18 -4.99 11.52
CA ASP A 22 7.44 -4.74 10.80
C ASP A 22 7.28 -4.92 9.27
N GLU A 23 6.47 -5.88 8.85
CA GLU A 23 6.12 -6.06 7.44
C GLU A 23 5.27 -4.89 6.97
N LEU A 24 4.24 -4.51 7.73
CA LEU A 24 3.39 -3.36 7.39
C LEU A 24 4.18 -2.05 7.32
N SER A 25 5.12 -1.83 8.24
CA SER A 25 5.98 -0.62 8.24
C SER A 25 6.87 -0.55 6.99
N THR A 26 7.44 -1.68 6.58
CA THR A 26 8.22 -1.79 5.34
C THR A 26 7.39 -1.36 4.12
N TRP A 27 6.13 -1.82 4.02
CA TRP A 27 5.27 -1.46 2.90
C TRP A 27 4.79 0.00 2.94
N LEU A 28 4.59 0.56 4.14
CA LEU A 28 4.34 1.99 4.30
C LEU A 28 5.51 2.84 3.80
N GLU A 29 6.75 2.43 4.07
CA GLU A 29 7.94 3.10 3.54
C GLU A 29 8.02 3.03 2.01
N GLN A 30 7.69 1.86 1.43
CA GLN A 30 7.62 1.68 -0.03
C GLN A 30 6.59 2.62 -0.66
N ALA A 31 5.37 2.65 -0.12
CA ALA A 31 4.32 3.54 -0.61
C ALA A 31 4.75 5.02 -0.54
N ASN A 32 5.35 5.42 0.58
CA ASN A 32 5.88 6.78 0.74
C ASN A 32 6.97 7.12 -0.29
N ARG A 33 7.87 6.18 -0.62
CA ARG A 33 8.87 6.40 -1.67
C ARG A 33 8.23 6.60 -3.04
N GLN A 34 7.22 5.79 -3.37
CA GLN A 34 6.49 5.92 -4.63
C GLN A 34 5.74 7.26 -4.72
N ILE A 35 5.06 7.68 -3.64
CA ILE A 35 4.40 8.99 -3.57
C ILE A 35 5.42 10.13 -3.77
N LYS A 36 6.57 10.07 -3.08
CA LYS A 36 7.63 11.08 -3.21
C LYS A 36 8.23 11.12 -4.62
N ALA A 37 8.27 10.00 -5.32
CA ALA A 37 8.73 9.91 -6.71
C ALA A 37 7.66 10.30 -7.74
N GLY A 38 6.47 10.72 -7.29
CA GLY A 38 5.38 11.17 -8.18
C GLY A 38 4.58 10.05 -8.81
N TYR A 39 4.73 8.80 -8.36
CA TYR A 39 3.82 7.73 -8.76
C TYR A 39 2.41 8.06 -8.25
N SER A 40 1.44 7.95 -9.14
CA SER A 40 0.03 8.04 -8.79
C SER A 40 -0.65 6.74 -9.20
N LYS A 41 -1.65 6.32 -8.42
CA LYS A 41 -2.51 5.22 -8.84
C LYS A 41 -3.36 5.74 -10.01
N SER A 42 -2.91 5.47 -11.23
CA SER A 42 -3.75 5.69 -12.42
C SER A 42 -5.05 4.91 -12.20
N LYS A 43 -6.21 5.55 -12.40
CA LYS A 43 -7.46 4.81 -12.51
C LYS A 43 -7.26 3.82 -13.64
N ALA A 44 -7.16 2.53 -13.31
CA ALA A 44 -7.29 1.47 -14.29
C ALA A 44 -8.73 1.58 -14.83
N THR A 45 -8.89 2.30 -15.93
CA THR A 45 -10.07 2.19 -16.78
C THR A 45 -9.93 0.85 -17.50
N LEU A 46 -10.59 -0.18 -16.97
CA LEU A 46 -10.96 -1.40 -17.67
C LEU A 46 -12.47 -1.58 -17.51
#